data_AF-A0A7Y3GKI3-F1
#
_entry.id   AF-A0A7Y3GKI3-F1
#
_cell.length_a   1.000
_cell.length_b   1.000
_cell.length_c   1.000
_cell.angle_alpha   90.00
_cell.angle_beta   90.00
_cell.angle_gamma   90.00
#
_symmetry.space_group_name_H-M   'P 1'
#
loop_
_entity.id
_entity.type
_entity.pdbx_description
1 polymer ?
#
loop_
_entity_poly.entity_id
_entity_poly.type
_entity_poly.pdbx_seq_one_letter_code
_entity_poly.pdbx_strand_id
1 'polypeptide(L)'
;VSWPEGSLKDKNARIFPFKVHRGKQPYDKENKTLLAPMLSGKQGYWTTLNWDESLRVGSEQMGLPFSGQFDFVETTYVFPTTHMVSPKEDTLACTECHVKNNSRLASLAGFYMPGRDSFKFIDYSGWAIVIAALIGVILHALGRIISINNKSEG
;
A
#
# COMPACT_ATOMS: atom_id res chain seq x y z
N VAL A 1 -1.01 10.96 14.36
CA VAL A 1 -0.09 12.10 14.56
C VAL A 1 0.07 12.87 13.27
N SER A 2 0.48 12.22 12.17
CA SER A 2 0.44 12.81 10.83
C SER A 2 -0.10 11.80 9.83
N TRP A 3 -0.70 12.28 8.75
CA TRP A 3 -1.23 11.46 7.66
C TRP A 3 -1.09 12.20 6.32
N PRO A 4 -0.76 11.50 5.22
CA PRO A 4 -0.74 12.12 3.89
C PRO A 4 -2.16 12.38 3.40
N GLU A 5 -2.40 13.62 2.97
CA GLU A 5 -3.66 14.03 2.34
C GLU A 5 -3.56 13.91 0.82
N GLY A 6 -4.62 13.40 0.18
CA GLY A 6 -4.70 13.24 -1.26
C GLY A 6 -5.69 12.14 -1.68
N SER A 7 -6.08 12.14 -2.95
CA SER A 7 -6.95 11.10 -3.50
C SER A 7 -6.66 10.84 -4.98
N LEU A 8 -7.18 9.73 -5.51
CA LEU A 8 -7.09 9.42 -6.95
C LEU A 8 -7.65 10.53 -7.85
N LYS A 9 -8.68 11.24 -7.38
CA LYS A 9 -9.37 12.30 -8.15
C LYS A 9 -8.66 13.65 -8.07
N ASP A 10 -7.73 13.80 -7.12
CA ASP A 10 -6.95 15.02 -6.97
C ASP A 10 -5.83 15.04 -8.01
N LYS A 11 -5.95 15.96 -8.97
CA LYS A 11 -4.98 16.13 -10.07
C LYS A 11 -3.60 16.56 -9.58
N ASN A 12 -3.51 17.15 -8.39
CA ASN A 12 -2.26 17.58 -7.78
C ASN A 12 -1.63 16.50 -6.89
N ALA A 13 -2.38 15.44 -6.56
CA ALA A 13 -1.87 14.32 -5.79
C ALA A 13 -1.03 13.36 -6.65
N ARG A 14 -0.04 12.73 -6.03
CA ARG A 14 0.79 11.66 -6.61
C ARG A 14 0.99 10.56 -5.58
N ILE A 15 1.24 9.34 -6.05
CA ILE A 15 1.69 8.25 -5.17
C ILE A 15 3.10 8.61 -4.68
N PHE A 16 3.32 8.54 -3.37
CA PHE A 16 4.58 8.94 -2.75
C PHE A 16 5.00 7.91 -1.68
N PRO A 17 6.31 7.64 -1.51
CA PRO A 17 6.79 6.72 -0.49
C PRO A 17 6.85 7.38 0.89
N PHE A 18 6.43 6.64 1.91
CA PHE A 18 6.48 7.09 3.30
C PHE A 18 7.04 6.01 4.23
N LYS A 19 7.76 6.43 5.27
CA LYS A 19 8.02 5.63 6.46
C LYS A 19 6.85 5.77 7.42
N VAL A 20 6.29 4.65 7.85
CA VAL A 20 5.20 4.60 8.84
C VAL A 20 5.78 4.20 10.21
N HIS A 21 5.81 5.14 11.15
CA HIS A 21 6.22 4.90 12.52
C HIS A 21 4.97 4.65 13.39
N ARG A 22 4.92 3.51 14.08
CA ARG A 22 3.82 3.11 14.96
C ARG A 22 4.33 2.98 16.39
N GLY A 23 3.50 3.32 17.37
CA GLY A 23 3.81 3.16 18.78
C GLY A 23 2.61 3.38 19.69
N LYS A 24 2.80 3.19 20.99
CA LYS A 24 1.81 3.52 22.02
C LYS A 24 2.33 4.67 22.86
N GLN A 25 1.57 5.75 22.97
CA GLN A 25 1.96 6.97 23.68
C GLN A 25 1.00 7.26 24.83
N PRO A 26 1.48 7.84 25.94
CA PRO A 26 0.61 8.18 27.06
C PRO A 26 -0.34 9.31 26.68
N TYR A 27 -1.58 9.22 27.17
CA TYR A 27 -2.59 10.25 27.02
C TYR A 27 -3.38 10.41 28.32
N ASP A 28 -3.92 11.60 28.53
CA ASP A 28 -4.78 11.92 29.67
C ASP A 28 -6.18 11.34 29.46
N LYS A 29 -6.64 10.49 30.38
CA LYS A 29 -7.93 9.81 30.27
C LYS A 29 -9.12 10.76 30.36
N GLU A 30 -8.99 11.89 31.05
CA GLU A 30 -10.07 12.86 31.23
C GLU A 30 -10.00 13.93 30.16
N ASN A 31 -8.84 14.58 29.99
CA ASN A 31 -8.66 15.67 29.04
C ASN A 31 -8.59 15.22 27.57
N LYS A 32 -8.39 13.91 27.33
CA LYS A 32 -8.26 13.30 25.99
C LYS A 32 -7.14 13.91 25.15
N THR A 33 -6.07 14.35 25.80
CA THR A 33 -4.88 14.93 25.16
C THR A 33 -3.69 13.98 25.28
N LEU A 34 -2.81 13.97 24.29
CA LEU A 34 -1.52 13.29 24.42
C LEU A 34 -0.68 13.99 25.49
N LEU A 35 0.07 13.20 26.26
CA LEU A 35 0.95 13.71 27.30
C LEU A 35 2.40 13.62 26.84
N ALA A 36 3.18 14.67 27.08
CA ALA A 36 4.62 14.61 26.86
C ALA A 36 5.32 14.41 28.21
N PRO A 37 5.88 13.23 28.48
CA PRO A 37 6.59 12.96 29.73
C PRO A 37 7.93 13.70 29.77
N MET A 38 8.36 14.12 30.96
CA MET A 38 9.77 14.39 31.22
C MET A 38 10.55 13.08 31.14
N LEU A 39 11.36 12.88 30.10
CA LEU A 39 12.09 11.62 29.91
C LEU A 39 13.42 11.57 30.67
N SER A 40 14.12 12.69 30.78
CA SER A 40 15.50 12.77 31.31
C SER A 40 15.63 13.69 32.53
N GLY A 41 16.72 13.57 33.28
CA GLY A 41 16.98 14.37 34.49
C GLY A 41 16.50 13.70 35.77
N LYS A 42 16.67 14.36 36.92
CA LYS A 42 16.41 13.75 38.25
C LYS A 42 14.97 13.25 38.42
N GLN A 43 14.01 13.94 37.81
CA GLN A 43 12.57 13.58 37.83
C GLN A 43 12.10 13.00 36.50
N GLY A 44 13.04 12.63 35.62
CA GLY A 44 12.72 12.05 34.32
C GLY A 44 12.42 10.56 34.41
N TYR A 45 11.55 10.09 33.52
CA TYR A 45 11.12 8.69 33.47
C TYR A 45 12.31 7.72 33.39
N TRP A 46 13.37 8.02 32.64
CA TRP A 46 14.54 7.14 32.54
C TRP A 46 15.38 7.05 33.82
N THR A 47 15.13 7.91 34.81
CA THR A 47 15.78 7.88 36.13
C THR A 47 14.87 7.30 37.19
N THR A 48 13.60 7.69 37.22
CA THR A 48 12.66 7.27 38.29
C THR A 48 11.82 6.06 37.91
N LEU A 49 11.70 5.76 36.61
CA LEU A 49 10.78 4.77 36.02
C LEU A 49 9.32 4.98 36.44
N ASN A 50 8.97 6.20 36.88
CA ASN A 50 7.64 6.57 37.33
C ASN A 50 6.91 7.40 36.28
N TRP A 51 5.87 6.81 35.67
CA TRP A 51 5.07 7.48 34.67
C TRP A 51 4.30 8.67 35.22
N ASP A 52 3.60 8.53 36.35
CA ASP A 52 2.79 9.63 36.91
C ASP A 52 3.63 10.86 37.23
N GLU A 53 4.79 10.68 37.86
CA GLU A 53 5.73 11.77 38.16
C GLU A 53 6.23 12.44 36.87
N SER A 54 6.73 11.64 35.91
CA SER A 54 7.26 12.18 34.66
C SER A 54 6.23 12.93 33.81
N LEU A 55 4.98 12.44 33.78
CA LEU A 55 3.87 13.06 33.05
C LEU A 55 3.42 14.35 33.73
N ARG A 56 3.37 14.37 35.06
CA ARG A 56 3.02 15.56 35.85
C ARG A 56 4.04 16.67 35.67
N VAL A 57 5.33 16.36 35.85
CA VAL A 57 6.43 17.32 35.65
C VAL A 57 6.48 17.81 34.21
N GLY A 58 6.34 16.91 33.23
CA GLY A 58 6.31 17.29 31.81
C GLY A 58 5.15 18.22 31.48
N SER A 59 3.96 17.92 32.00
CA SER A 59 2.76 18.75 31.78
C SER A 59 2.89 20.13 32.45
N GLU A 60 3.38 20.17 33.69
CA GLU A 60 3.62 21.42 34.43
C GLU A 60 4.61 22.33 33.70
N GLN A 61 5.72 21.79 33.20
CA GLN A 61 6.71 22.57 32.44
C GLN A 61 6.18 23.13 31.12
N MET A 62 5.23 22.43 30.48
CA MET A 62 4.57 22.92 29.28
C MET A 62 3.37 23.84 29.57
N GLY A 63 2.99 24.01 30.85
CA GLY A 63 1.79 24.74 31.24
C GLY A 63 0.49 24.06 30.78
N LEU A 64 0.48 22.74 30.63
CA LEU A 64 -0.67 21.96 30.20
C LEU A 64 -1.34 21.25 31.39
N PRO A 65 -2.67 21.13 31.41
CA PRO A 65 -3.37 20.41 32.47
C PRO A 65 -3.09 18.91 32.39
N PHE A 66 -2.96 18.26 33.55
CA PHE A 66 -2.93 16.81 33.69
C PHE A 66 -3.89 16.39 34.81
N SER A 67 -4.82 15.48 34.51
CA SER A 67 -5.83 14.99 35.45
C SER A 67 -5.26 14.07 36.54
N GLY A 68 -4.02 13.58 36.37
CA GLY A 68 -3.46 12.51 37.18
C GLY A 68 -3.90 11.11 36.74
N GLN A 69 -4.73 11.00 35.70
CA GLN A 69 -5.14 9.72 35.12
C GLN A 69 -4.62 9.61 33.69
N PHE A 70 -3.83 8.58 33.43
CA PHE A 70 -3.31 8.30 32.10
C PHE A 70 -3.52 6.85 31.69
N ASP A 71 -3.47 6.63 30.38
CA ASP A 71 -3.36 5.32 29.75
C ASP A 71 -2.56 5.49 28.45
N PHE A 72 -2.41 4.42 27.67
CA PHE A 72 -1.68 4.45 26.40
C PHE A 72 -2.62 4.26 25.22
N VAL A 73 -2.40 5.06 24.17
CA VAL A 73 -3.14 4.97 22.92
C VAL A 73 -2.20 4.67 21.76
N GLU A 74 -2.68 3.89 20.79
CA GLU A 74 -1.94 3.62 19.56
C GLU A 74 -1.84 4.88 18.70
N THR A 75 -0.64 5.13 18.21
CA THR A 75 -0.31 6.29 17.40
C THR A 75 0.41 5.85 16.14
N THR A 76 0.10 6.55 15.05
CA THR A 76 0.82 6.43 13.79
C THR A 76 1.31 7.81 13.35
N TYR A 77 2.58 7.87 12.93
CA TYR A 77 3.22 9.02 12.32
C TYR A 77 3.77 8.61 10.95
N VAL A 78 3.32 9.29 9.91
CA VAL A 78 3.71 9.02 8.53
C VAL A 78 4.66 10.11 8.07
N PHE A 79 5.87 9.73 7.66
CA PHE A 79 6.92 10.66 7.26
C PHE A 79 7.39 10.37 5.83
N PRO A 80 7.51 11.38 4.95
CA PRO A 80 7.94 11.18 3.57
C PRO A 80 9.39 10.68 3.50
N THR A 81 9.66 9.75 2.59
CA THR A 81 11.02 9.28 2.31
C THR A 81 11.56 10.01 1.09
N THR A 82 12.47 10.97 1.30
CA THR A 82 12.97 11.86 0.23
C THR A 82 14.47 11.75 -0.04
N HIS A 83 15.17 10.92 0.72
CA HIS A 83 16.62 10.68 0.60
C HIS A 83 16.87 9.20 0.32
N MET A 84 18.14 8.81 0.19
CA MET A 84 18.54 7.45 -0.23
C MET A 84 17.98 7.09 -1.62
N VAL A 85 18.07 8.04 -2.57
CA VAL A 85 17.74 7.77 -3.97
C VAL A 85 18.77 6.79 -4.53
N SER A 86 18.31 5.62 -4.96
CA SER A 86 19.16 4.56 -5.51
C SER A 86 19.68 4.93 -6.91
N PRO A 87 20.78 4.27 -7.37
CA PRO A 87 21.19 4.29 -8.77
C PRO A 87 20.07 3.88 -9.73
N LYS A 88 20.18 4.27 -11.00
CA LYS A 88 19.12 4.02 -12.01
C LYS A 88 18.85 2.53 -12.24
N GLU A 89 19.87 1.69 -12.04
CA GLU A 89 19.84 0.24 -12.19
C GLU A 89 18.92 -0.43 -11.15
N ASP A 90 18.71 0.22 -10.00
CA ASP A 90 17.87 -0.25 -8.89
C ASP A 90 16.51 0.47 -8.84
N THR A 91 16.11 1.10 -9.94
CA THR A 91 14.78 1.73 -10.04
C THR A 91 13.70 0.66 -10.04
N LEU A 92 12.51 1.01 -9.52
CA LEU A 92 11.38 0.09 -9.47
C LEU A 92 11.04 -0.40 -10.87
N ALA A 93 11.07 -1.71 -11.07
CA ALA A 93 10.68 -2.32 -12.33
C ALA A 93 9.15 -2.29 -12.51
N CYS A 94 8.69 -2.34 -13.77
CA CYS A 94 7.26 -2.39 -14.09
C CYS A 94 6.54 -3.49 -13.31
N THR A 95 7.17 -4.67 -13.20
CA THR A 95 6.62 -5.85 -12.55
C THR A 95 6.50 -5.73 -11.03
N GLU A 96 7.16 -4.76 -10.39
CA GLU A 96 6.96 -4.53 -8.95
C GLU A 96 5.60 -3.88 -8.65
N CYS A 97 4.96 -3.27 -9.64
CA CYS A 97 3.67 -2.59 -9.50
C CYS A 97 2.56 -3.25 -10.33
N HIS A 98 2.86 -3.69 -11.56
CA HIS A 98 1.88 -4.12 -12.56
C HIS A 98 1.61 -5.64 -12.59
N VAL A 99 1.86 -6.36 -11.49
CA VAL A 99 1.52 -7.79 -11.39
C VAL A 99 0.44 -8.02 -10.35
N LYS A 100 -0.35 -9.07 -10.58
CA LYS A 100 -1.52 -9.39 -9.76
C LYS A 100 -1.18 -9.70 -8.30
N ASN A 101 -0.14 -10.49 -8.06
CA ASN A 101 0.23 -10.98 -6.74
C ASN A 101 1.61 -10.44 -6.35
N ASN A 102 1.81 -10.18 -5.06
CA ASN A 102 3.08 -9.69 -4.50
C ASN A 102 3.61 -8.39 -5.13
N SER A 103 2.75 -7.59 -5.78
CA SER A 103 3.10 -6.24 -6.20
C SER A 103 2.89 -5.22 -5.09
N ARG A 104 3.60 -4.11 -5.17
CA ARG A 104 3.48 -2.96 -4.25
C ARG A 104 2.08 -2.35 -4.25
N LEU A 105 1.32 -2.52 -5.34
CA LEU A 105 -0.03 -1.97 -5.51
C LEU A 105 -1.12 -3.04 -5.43
N ALA A 106 -0.79 -4.27 -5.00
CA ALA A 106 -1.72 -5.40 -4.99
C ALA A 106 -3.01 -5.11 -4.22
N SER A 107 -2.91 -4.45 -3.07
CA SER A 107 -4.06 -4.15 -2.18
C SER A 107 -4.79 -2.85 -2.51
N LEU A 108 -4.34 -2.08 -3.51
CA LEU A 108 -5.01 -0.84 -3.89
C LEU A 108 -6.29 -1.12 -4.69
N ALA A 109 -7.31 -0.29 -4.55
CA ALA A 109 -8.58 -0.45 -5.25
C ALA A 109 -9.06 0.89 -5.82
N GLY A 110 -10.14 0.85 -6.62
CA GLY A 110 -10.77 2.05 -7.18
C GLY A 110 -10.20 2.53 -8.51
N PHE A 111 -9.27 1.78 -9.12
CA PHE A 111 -8.78 2.03 -10.47
C PHE A 111 -8.39 0.72 -11.17
N TYR A 112 -8.35 0.75 -12.50
CA TYR A 112 -7.82 -0.34 -13.31
C TYR A 112 -6.31 -0.18 -13.49
N MET A 113 -5.56 -1.25 -13.25
CA MET A 113 -4.11 -1.31 -13.41
C MET A 113 -3.73 -2.42 -14.40
N PRO A 114 -3.12 -2.07 -15.55
CA PRO A 114 -2.64 -3.05 -16.51
C PRO A 114 -1.72 -4.08 -15.85
N GLY A 115 -1.89 -5.36 -16.22
CA GLY A 115 -1.12 -6.50 -15.71
C GLY A 115 -1.51 -6.98 -14.30
N ARG A 116 -2.05 -6.10 -13.45
CA ARG A 116 -2.58 -6.47 -12.12
C ARG A 116 -4.05 -6.86 -12.21
N ASP A 117 -4.85 -6.04 -12.87
CA ASP A 117 -6.30 -6.20 -13.00
C ASP A 117 -6.66 -6.81 -14.35
N SER A 118 -7.69 -7.66 -14.37
CA SER A 118 -8.22 -8.25 -15.60
C SER A 118 -9.74 -8.31 -15.58
N PHE A 119 -10.34 -8.29 -16.77
CA PHE A 119 -11.77 -8.45 -16.94
C PHE A 119 -12.04 -9.85 -17.45
N LYS A 120 -12.45 -10.75 -16.55
CA LYS A 120 -12.68 -12.18 -16.87
C LYS A 120 -13.53 -12.40 -18.12
N PHE A 121 -14.58 -11.58 -18.32
CA PHE A 121 -15.44 -11.69 -19.50
C PHE A 121 -14.67 -11.45 -20.81
N ILE A 122 -13.82 -10.41 -20.84
CA ILE A 122 -12.97 -10.10 -22.00
C ILE A 122 -11.93 -11.20 -22.18
N ASP A 123 -11.32 -11.66 -21.09
CA ASP A 123 -10.31 -12.72 -21.11
C ASP A 123 -10.88 -14.01 -21.74
N TYR A 124 -12.05 -14.47 -21.27
CA TYR A 124 -12.71 -15.66 -21.81
C TYR A 124 -13.17 -15.49 -23.25
N SER A 125 -13.75 -14.33 -23.60
CA SER A 125 -14.20 -14.05 -24.96
C SER A 125 -13.02 -14.04 -25.94
N GLY A 126 -11.89 -13.46 -25.54
CA GLY A 126 -10.66 -13.46 -26.33
C GLY A 126 -10.17 -14.87 -26.62
N TRP A 127 -10.09 -15.72 -25.60
CA TRP A 127 -9.69 -17.12 -25.78
C TRP A 127 -10.67 -17.92 -26.63
N ALA A 128 -11.97 -17.69 -26.51
CA ALA A 128 -12.97 -18.34 -27.35
C ALA A 128 -12.78 -18.00 -28.84
N ILE A 129 -12.49 -16.74 -29.17
CA ILE A 129 -12.21 -16.30 -30.54
C ILE A 129 -10.95 -16.98 -31.09
N VAL A 130 -9.87 -17.04 -30.29
CA VAL A 130 -8.61 -17.70 -30.68
C VAL A 130 -8.85 -19.18 -31.00
N ILE A 131 -9.60 -19.89 -30.17
CA ILE A 131 -9.93 -21.30 -30.38
C ILE A 131 -10.80 -21.47 -31.64
N ALA A 132 -11.82 -20.64 -31.83
CA ALA A 132 -12.68 -20.69 -33.01
C ALA A 132 -11.90 -20.46 -34.31
N ALA A 133 -10.97 -19.49 -34.32
CA ALA A 133 -10.09 -19.25 -35.46
C ALA A 133 -9.18 -20.44 -35.76
N LEU A 134 -8.59 -21.07 -34.72
CA LEU A 134 -7.76 -22.26 -34.87
C LEU A 134 -8.56 -23.42 -35.48
N ILE A 135 -9.78 -23.67 -35.01
CA ILE A 135 -10.67 -24.69 -35.57
C ILE A 135 -10.97 -24.39 -37.05
N GLY A 136 -11.28 -23.13 -37.38
CA GLY A 136 -11.52 -22.71 -38.76
C GLY A 136 -10.33 -23.01 -39.69
N VAL A 137 -9.11 -22.71 -39.26
CA VAL A 137 -7.88 -22.99 -40.03
C VAL A 137 -7.65 -24.49 -40.20
N ILE A 138 -7.85 -25.29 -39.16
CA ILE A 138 -7.72 -26.76 -39.22
C ILE A 138 -8.74 -27.35 -40.19
N LEU A 139 -10.01 -26.95 -40.10
CA LEU A 139 -11.05 -27.39 -41.03
C LEU A 139 -10.74 -26.99 -42.47
N HIS A 140 -10.22 -25.78 -42.69
CA HIS A 140 -9.80 -25.34 -44.02
C HIS A 140 -8.63 -26.19 -44.56
N ALA A 141 -7.63 -26.49 -43.73
CA ALA A 141 -6.49 -27.31 -44.11
C ALA A 141 -6.89 -28.75 -44.45
N LEU A 142 -7.73 -29.38 -43.63
CA LEU A 142 -8.27 -30.73 -43.88
C LEU A 142 -9.10 -30.77 -45.17
N GLY A 143 -9.95 -29.76 -45.40
CA GLY A 143 -10.70 -29.62 -46.63
C GLY A 143 -9.81 -29.56 -47.88
N ARG A 144 -8.66 -28.86 -47.80
CA ARG A 144 -7.68 -28.84 -48.90
C ARG A 144 -7.05 -30.20 -49.16
N ILE A 145 -6.63 -30.93 -48.12
CA ILE A 145 -5.99 -32.25 -48.25
C ILE A 145 -6.96 -33.25 -48.92
N ILE A 146 -8.20 -33.30 -48.45
CA ILE A 146 -9.23 -34.18 -49.01
C ILE A 146 -9.50 -33.83 -50.49
N SER A 147 -9.60 -32.53 -50.83
CA SER A 147 -9.85 -32.10 -52.20
C SER A 147 -8.69 -32.41 -53.17
N ILE A 148 -7.44 -32.47 -52.69
CA ILE A 148 -6.29 -32.83 -53.52
C ILE A 148 -6.30 -34.33 -53.82
N ASN A 149 -6.57 -35.18 -52.82
CA ASN A 149 -6.66 -36.63 -53.02
C ASN A 149 -7.80 -37.03 -53.96
N ASN A 150 -8.94 -36.33 -53.91
CA ASN A 150 -10.06 -36.58 -54.82
C ASN A 150 -9.77 -36.17 -56.28
N LYS A 151 -8.72 -35.37 -56.54
CA LYS A 151 -8.30 -35.01 -57.89
C LYS A 151 -7.30 -35.99 -58.51
N SER A 152 -6.68 -36.89 -57.73
CA SER A 152 -5.74 -37.89 -58.25
C SER A 152 -6.37 -39.22 -58.63
N GLU A 153 -7.65 -39.44 -58.29
CA GLU A 153 -8.40 -40.67 -58.57
C GLU A 153 -9.41 -40.52 -59.75
N GLY A 154 -9.38 -39.40 -60.47
CA GLY A 154 -10.24 -39.11 -61.63
C GLY A 154 -9.47 -38.90 -62.93
#